data_AF-A0A2E2B4C3-F1
#
_entry.id   AF-A0A2E2B4C3-F1
#
_cell.length_a   1.000
_cell.length_b   1.000
_cell.length_c   1.000
_cell.angle_alpha   90.00
_cell.angle_beta   90.00
_cell.angle_gamma   90.00
#
_symmetry.space_group_name_H-M   'P 1'
#
loop_
_entity.id
_entity.type
_entity.pdbx_description
1 polymer ?
#
loop_
_entity_poly.entity_id
_entity_poly.type
_entity_poly.pdbx_seq_one_letter_code
_entity_poly.pdbx_strand_id
1 'polypeptide(L)'
;MLNLLLASAAASHEVAHEAAEHGLLDGVVTFTIDICIVMIAVGMLMCVIRLLKSPHLADRALASDTLGVELIGLVILLGMRFMTSAFIDGVLILSLLSFAGTVAMAQYIARPHLRHKQVKSNEKLEDLA
;
A
#
# COMPACT_ATOMS: atom_id res chain seq x y z
N MET A 1 -13.77 44.55 30.95
CA MET A 1 -14.82 44.44 29.90
C MET A 1 -14.30 44.78 28.51
N LEU A 2 -13.55 45.87 28.31
CA LEU A 2 -13.02 46.26 26.99
C LEU A 2 -12.09 45.20 26.36
N ASN A 3 -11.21 44.57 27.15
CA ASN A 3 -10.34 43.46 26.69
C ASN A 3 -11.10 42.18 26.31
N LEU A 4 -12.32 41.98 26.83
CA LEU A 4 -13.12 40.77 26.60
C LEU A 4 -13.93 40.88 25.29
N LEU A 5 -14.29 42.12 24.90
CA LEU A 5 -14.91 42.43 23.62
C LEU A 5 -13.91 42.40 22.45
N LEU A 6 -12.66 42.83 22.71
CA LEU A 6 -11.56 42.84 21.72
C LEU A 6 -11.09 41.41 21.36
N ALA A 7 -11.09 40.48 22.31
CA ALA A 7 -10.77 39.06 22.08
C ALA A 7 -11.85 38.33 21.23
N SER A 8 -13.13 38.66 21.41
CA SER A 8 -14.24 38.08 20.64
C SER A 8 -14.28 38.58 19.18
N ALA A 9 -13.90 39.85 18.95
CA ALA A 9 -13.78 40.41 17.60
C ALA A 9 -12.56 39.89 16.82
N ALA A 10 -11.46 39.52 17.50
CA ALA A 10 -10.29 38.89 16.87
C ALA A 10 -10.56 37.42 16.48
N ALA A 11 -11.21 36.66 17.36
CA ALA A 11 -11.58 35.26 17.09
C ALA A 11 -12.55 35.10 15.91
N SER A 12 -13.40 36.10 15.64
CA SER A 12 -14.30 36.09 14.48
C SER A 12 -13.62 36.43 13.15
N HIS A 13 -12.45 37.08 13.18
CA HIS A 13 -11.63 37.37 12.00
C HIS A 13 -10.66 36.22 11.67
N GLU A 14 -10.17 35.49 12.69
CA GLU A 14 -9.37 34.26 12.50
C GLU A 14 -10.21 33.11 11.94
N VAL A 15 -11.42 32.87 12.45
CA VAL A 15 -12.30 31.77 11.98
C VAL A 15 -12.80 31.98 10.55
N ALA A 16 -12.94 33.24 10.09
CA ALA A 16 -13.28 33.54 8.70
C ALA A 16 -12.11 33.33 7.73
N HIS A 17 -10.87 33.48 8.21
CA HIS A 17 -9.66 33.18 7.44
C HIS A 17 -9.41 31.65 7.40
N GLU A 18 -9.65 30.95 8.51
CA GLU A 18 -9.58 29.48 8.60
C GLU A 18 -10.63 28.78 7.71
N ALA A 19 -11.87 29.28 7.63
CA ALA A 19 -12.93 28.67 6.81
C ALA A 19 -12.67 28.79 5.28
N ALA A 20 -12.04 29.88 4.84
CA ALA A 20 -11.68 30.08 3.43
C ALA A 20 -10.43 29.28 3.04
N GLU A 21 -9.48 29.15 3.97
CA GLU A 21 -8.29 28.32 3.79
C GLU A 21 -8.66 26.82 3.80
N HIS A 22 -9.53 26.38 4.73
CA HIS A 22 -10.03 25.00 4.78
C HIS A 22 -10.76 24.59 3.49
N GLY A 23 -11.61 25.45 2.93
CA GLY A 23 -12.29 25.13 1.66
C GLY A 23 -11.35 25.02 0.46
N LEU A 24 -10.29 25.84 0.41
CA LEU A 24 -9.26 25.75 -0.64
C LEU A 24 -8.41 24.48 -0.46
N LEU A 25 -8.00 24.18 0.77
CA LEU A 25 -7.23 22.99 1.11
C LEU A 25 -8.02 21.71 0.80
N ASP A 26 -9.32 21.66 1.12
CA ASP A 26 -10.18 20.52 0.81
C ASP A 26 -10.29 20.29 -0.71
N GLY A 27 -10.38 21.37 -1.49
CA GLY A 27 -10.36 21.32 -2.95
C GLY A 27 -9.03 20.79 -3.51
N VAL A 28 -7.90 21.31 -3.01
CA VAL A 28 -6.55 20.90 -3.42
C VAL A 28 -6.27 19.44 -3.04
N VAL A 29 -6.68 19.01 -1.84
CA VAL A 29 -6.54 17.63 -1.37
C VAL A 29 -7.33 16.68 -2.26
N THR A 30 -8.59 17.00 -2.56
CA THR A 30 -9.44 16.16 -3.43
C THR A 30 -8.84 16.03 -4.83
N PHE A 31 -8.36 17.12 -5.42
CA PHE A 31 -7.70 17.11 -6.73
C PHE A 31 -6.41 16.28 -6.72
N THR A 32 -5.61 16.37 -5.64
CA THR A 32 -4.39 15.59 -5.46
C THR A 32 -4.70 14.09 -5.37
N ILE A 33 -5.74 13.71 -4.62
CA ILE A 33 -6.20 12.31 -4.51
C ILE A 33 -6.59 11.76 -5.88
N ASP A 34 -7.36 12.51 -6.68
CA ASP A 34 -7.79 12.08 -8.01
C ASP A 34 -6.58 11.86 -8.94
N ILE A 35 -5.56 12.74 -8.91
CA ILE A 35 -4.30 12.56 -9.65
C ILE A 35 -3.57 11.29 -9.19
N CYS A 36 -3.44 11.11 -7.87
CA CYS A 36 -2.78 9.93 -7.31
C CYS A 36 -3.48 8.63 -7.72
N ILE A 37 -4.82 8.60 -7.75
CA ILE A 37 -5.60 7.45 -8.22
C ILE A 37 -5.26 7.13 -9.67
N VAL A 38 -5.21 8.14 -10.56
CA VAL A 38 -4.84 7.93 -11.97
C VAL A 38 -3.41 7.42 -12.10
N MET A 39 -2.46 7.98 -11.34
CA MET A 39 -1.08 7.53 -11.36
C MET A 39 -0.94 6.07 -10.89
N ILE A 40 -1.60 5.69 -9.80
CA ILE A 40 -1.60 4.32 -9.30
C ILE A 40 -2.28 3.38 -10.31
N ALA A 41 -3.36 3.80 -10.97
CA ALA A 41 -3.99 3.00 -12.02
C ALA A 41 -3.05 2.71 -13.19
N VAL A 42 -2.26 3.70 -13.62
CA VAL A 42 -1.23 3.54 -14.64
C VAL A 42 -0.09 2.63 -14.15
N GLY A 43 0.35 2.82 -12.91
CA GLY A 43 1.34 1.95 -12.24
C GLY A 43 0.89 0.49 -12.21
N MET A 44 -0.36 0.24 -11.82
CA MET A 44 -0.93 -1.11 -11.77
C MET A 44 -0.95 -1.73 -13.16
N LEU A 45 -1.31 -0.97 -14.19
CA LEU A 45 -1.27 -1.46 -15.56
C LEU A 45 0.14 -1.84 -16.00
N MET A 46 1.16 -1.03 -15.67
CA MET A 46 2.56 -1.36 -15.93
C MET A 46 3.00 -2.61 -15.18
N CYS A 47 2.63 -2.77 -13.92
CA CYS A 47 2.98 -3.92 -13.11
C CYS A 47 2.29 -5.20 -13.61
N VAL A 48 1.03 -5.13 -14.10
CA VAL A 48 0.36 -6.25 -14.77
C VAL A 48 1.09 -6.63 -16.06
N ILE A 49 1.46 -5.66 -16.89
CA ILE A 49 2.23 -5.92 -18.12
C ILE A 49 3.55 -6.60 -17.79
N ARG A 50 4.26 -6.15 -16.74
CA ARG A 50 5.48 -6.78 -16.25
C ARG A 50 5.20 -8.23 -15.82
N LEU A 51 4.21 -8.45 -14.96
CA LEU A 51 3.86 -9.79 -14.43
C LEU A 51 3.56 -10.82 -15.55
N LEU A 52 2.93 -10.38 -16.63
CA LEU A 52 2.65 -11.21 -17.80
C LEU A 52 3.90 -11.50 -18.65
N LYS A 53 4.81 -10.53 -18.77
CA LYS A 53 6.04 -10.66 -19.58
C LYS A 53 7.24 -11.23 -18.82
N SER A 54 7.17 -11.31 -17.49
CA SER A 54 8.29 -11.74 -16.63
C SER A 54 8.62 -13.24 -16.83
N PRO A 55 9.83 -13.57 -17.33
CA PRO A 55 10.24 -14.96 -17.59
C PRO A 55 10.71 -15.70 -16.33
N HIS A 56 11.20 -14.97 -15.31
CA HIS A 56 11.77 -15.56 -14.09
C HIS A 56 10.74 -15.59 -12.95
N LEU A 57 10.65 -16.73 -12.23
CA LEU A 57 9.68 -16.91 -11.14
C LEU A 57 9.83 -15.87 -10.02
N ALA A 58 11.06 -15.51 -9.65
CA ALA A 58 11.27 -14.48 -8.63
C ALA A 58 10.91 -13.06 -9.12
N ASP A 59 11.04 -12.79 -10.42
CA ASP A 59 10.64 -11.49 -10.98
C ASP A 59 9.11 -11.35 -11.00
N ARG A 60 8.40 -12.46 -11.26
CA ARG A 60 6.94 -12.53 -11.13
C ARG A 60 6.48 -12.33 -9.69
N ALA A 61 7.21 -12.90 -8.72
CA ALA A 61 6.93 -12.72 -7.30
C ALA A 61 7.02 -11.24 -6.89
N LEU A 62 8.10 -10.55 -7.31
CA LEU A 62 8.31 -9.13 -7.03
C LEU A 62 7.26 -8.24 -7.72
N ALA A 63 6.91 -8.55 -8.97
CA ALA A 63 5.85 -7.83 -9.68
C ALA A 63 4.48 -7.97 -8.99
N SER A 64 4.15 -9.17 -8.49
CA SER A 64 2.92 -9.39 -7.72
C SER A 64 2.90 -8.65 -6.37
N ASP A 65 4.05 -8.53 -5.70
CA ASP A 65 4.17 -7.77 -4.45
C ASP A 65 3.90 -6.28 -4.68
N THR A 66 4.51 -5.74 -5.74
CA THR A 66 4.35 -4.33 -6.12
C THR A 66 2.88 -4.06 -6.50
N LEU A 67 2.24 -4.97 -7.24
CA LEU A 67 0.80 -4.88 -7.53
C LEU A 67 -0.06 -4.87 -6.27
N GLY A 68 0.27 -5.69 -5.28
CA GLY A 68 -0.46 -5.72 -4.02
C GLY A 68 -0.34 -4.40 -3.24
N VAL A 69 0.85 -3.81 -3.19
CA VAL A 69 1.06 -2.50 -2.56
C VAL A 69 0.32 -1.38 -3.30
N GLU A 70 0.34 -1.38 -4.64
CA GLU A 70 -0.43 -0.41 -5.42
C GLU A 70 -1.94 -0.57 -5.22
N LEU A 71 -2.44 -1.81 -5.12
CA LEU A 71 -3.84 -2.09 -4.81
C LEU A 71 -4.21 -1.57 -3.42
N ILE A 72 -3.36 -1.78 -2.42
CA ILE A 72 -3.56 -1.25 -1.06
C ILE A 72 -3.60 0.27 -1.08
N GLY A 73 -2.66 0.92 -1.78
CA GLY A 73 -2.63 2.37 -1.96
C GLY A 73 -3.89 2.91 -2.62
N LEU A 74 -4.39 2.23 -3.67
CA LEU A 74 -5.64 2.59 -4.33
C LEU A 74 -6.83 2.54 -3.36
N VAL A 75 -6.96 1.47 -2.57
CA VAL A 75 -8.06 1.31 -1.62
C VAL A 75 -8.01 2.38 -0.52
N ILE A 76 -6.81 2.74 -0.06
CA ILE A 76 -6.63 3.84 0.91
C ILE A 76 -7.09 5.17 0.30
N LEU A 77 -6.64 5.50 -0.92
CA LEU A 77 -7.04 6.74 -1.60
C LEU A 77 -8.55 6.80 -1.86
N LEU A 78 -9.17 5.68 -2.24
CA LEU A 78 -10.62 5.58 -2.38
C LEU A 78 -11.33 5.78 -1.04
N GLY A 79 -10.82 5.21 0.05
CA GLY A 79 -11.35 5.44 1.39
C GLY A 79 -11.28 6.91 1.82
N MET A 80 -10.18 7.59 1.49
CA MET A 80 -10.05 9.05 1.67
C MET A 80 -11.07 9.81 0.82
N ARG A 81 -11.26 9.40 -0.45
CA ARG A 81 -12.18 10.07 -1.39
C ARG A 81 -13.66 9.95 -0.98
N PHE A 82 -14.04 8.83 -0.37
CA PHE A 82 -15.39 8.59 0.15
C PHE A 82 -15.56 9.03 1.61
N MET A 83 -14.51 9.56 2.24
CA MET A 83 -14.49 9.97 3.65
C MET A 83 -15.06 8.89 4.60
N THR A 84 -14.68 7.64 4.38
CA THR A 84 -15.17 6.50 5.17
C THR A 84 -14.03 5.59 5.62
N SER A 85 -14.08 5.21 6.89
CA SER A 85 -13.16 4.25 7.50
C SER A 85 -13.51 2.79 7.18
N ALA A 86 -14.61 2.53 6.48
CA ALA A 86 -15.06 1.18 6.13
C ALA A 86 -14.04 0.38 5.30
N PHE A 87 -13.06 1.05 4.68
CA PHE A 87 -12.02 0.41 3.88
C PHE A 87 -10.80 -0.05 4.69
N ILE A 88 -10.65 0.37 5.95
CA ILE A 88 -9.47 0.05 6.78
C ILE A 88 -9.34 -1.45 7.02
N ASP A 89 -10.44 -2.14 7.34
CA ASP A 89 -10.43 -3.59 7.53
C ASP A 89 -10.02 -4.32 6.24
N GLY A 90 -10.51 -3.84 5.10
CA GLY A 90 -10.12 -4.35 3.78
C GLY A 90 -8.62 -4.15 3.50
N VAL A 91 -8.08 -2.98 3.82
CA VAL A 91 -6.64 -2.65 3.68
C VAL A 91 -5.78 -3.58 4.52
N LEU A 92 -6.18 -3.87 5.78
CA LEU A 92 -5.46 -4.79 6.65
C LEU A 92 -5.42 -6.21 6.06
N ILE A 93 -6.56 -6.70 5.58
CA ILE A 93 -6.65 -8.02 4.96
C ILE A 93 -5.84 -8.08 3.66
N LEU A 94 -5.94 -7.08 2.79
CA LEU A 94 -5.18 -7.00 1.54
C LEU A 94 -3.67 -6.93 1.78
N SER A 95 -3.23 -6.20 2.80
CA SER A 95 -1.83 -6.12 3.22
C SER A 95 -1.28 -7.48 3.65
N LEU A 96 -2.01 -8.18 4.52
CA LEU A 96 -1.63 -9.53 4.95
C LEU A 96 -1.64 -10.51 3.78
N LEU A 97 -2.61 -10.42 2.88
CA LEU A 97 -2.73 -11.31 1.72
C LEU A 97 -1.58 -11.11 0.72
N SER A 98 -1.23 -9.86 0.39
CA SER A 98 -0.11 -9.55 -0.52
C SER A 98 1.20 -10.08 0.03
N PHE A 99 1.47 -9.83 1.32
CA PHE A 99 2.66 -10.32 2.00
C PHE A 99 2.69 -11.86 2.09
N ALA A 100 1.57 -12.49 2.47
CA ALA A 100 1.49 -13.95 2.52
C ALA A 100 1.72 -14.59 1.14
N GLY A 101 1.21 -13.95 0.07
CA GLY A 101 1.41 -14.39 -1.31
C GLY A 101 2.89 -14.44 -1.72
N THR A 102 3.67 -13.43 -1.35
CA THR A 102 5.11 -13.41 -1.66
C THR A 102 5.90 -14.41 -0.83
N VAL A 103 5.58 -14.57 0.46
CA VAL A 103 6.18 -15.59 1.33
C VAL A 103 5.90 -16.99 0.78
N ALA A 104 4.67 -17.27 0.36
CA ALA A 104 4.29 -18.55 -0.24
C ALA A 104 5.09 -18.82 -1.52
N MET A 105 5.24 -17.82 -2.38
CA MET A 105 6.05 -17.94 -3.61
C MET A 105 7.54 -18.13 -3.31
N ALA A 106 8.08 -17.43 -2.32
CA ALA A 106 9.48 -17.59 -1.88
C ALA A 106 9.73 -19.02 -1.36
N GLN A 107 8.82 -19.56 -0.53
CA GLN A 107 8.91 -20.94 -0.08
C GLN A 107 8.80 -21.93 -1.25
N TYR A 108 7.91 -21.68 -2.20
CA TYR A 108 7.77 -22.52 -3.39
C TYR A 108 9.09 -22.58 -4.19
N ILE A 109 9.74 -21.44 -4.40
CA ILE A 109 11.04 -21.36 -5.10
C ILE A 109 12.18 -22.00 -4.29
N ALA A 110 12.18 -21.86 -2.96
CA ALA A 110 13.25 -22.38 -2.10
C ALA A 110 13.16 -23.89 -1.83
N ARG A 111 11.96 -24.50 -1.89
CA ARG A 111 11.71 -25.92 -1.57
C ARG A 111 12.67 -26.91 -2.24
N PRO A 112 12.96 -26.83 -3.55
CA PRO A 112 13.88 -27.77 -4.20
C PRO A 112 15.30 -27.72 -3.64
N HIS A 113 15.80 -26.51 -3.37
CA HIS A 113 17.15 -26.30 -2.84
C HIS A 113 17.30 -26.84 -1.41
N LEU A 114 16.27 -26.66 -0.58
CA LEU A 114 16.27 -27.19 0.78
C LEU A 114 16.22 -28.73 0.78
N ARG A 115 15.43 -29.34 -0.11
CA ARG A 115 15.36 -30.81 -0.21
C ARG A 115 16.70 -31.42 -0.61
N HIS A 116 17.42 -30.79 -1.54
CA HIS A 116 18.72 -31.27 -2.00
C HIS A 116 19.82 -31.17 -0.92
N LYS A 117 19.75 -30.15 -0.06
CA LYS A 117 20.66 -29.97 1.07
C LYS A 117 20.42 -31.01 2.18
N GLN A 118 19.15 -31.38 2.40
CA GLN A 118 18.76 -32.43 3.35
C GLN A 118 19.20 -33.82 2.89
N VAL A 119 19.02 -34.17 1.61
CA VAL A 119 19.46 -35.47 1.05
C VAL A 119 20.97 -35.64 1.17
N LYS A 120 21.76 -34.64 0.75
CA LYS A 120 23.23 -34.70 0.91
C LYS A 120 23.66 -34.77 2.37
N SER A 121 22.90 -34.17 3.29
CA SER A 121 23.20 -34.25 4.72
C SER A 121 22.92 -35.64 5.28
N ASN A 122 21.83 -36.30 4.86
CA ASN A 122 21.50 -37.65 5.28
C ASN A 122 22.47 -38.69 4.71
N GLU A 123 22.82 -38.59 3.42
CA GLU A 123 23.82 -39.47 2.78
C GLU A 123 25.16 -39.40 3.53
N LYS A 124 25.59 -38.19 3.89
CA LYS A 124 26.82 -37.99 4.67
C LYS A 124 26.77 -38.57 6.08
N LEU A 125 25.58 -38.75 6.65
CA LEU A 125 25.41 -39.39 7.96
C LEU A 125 25.40 -40.91 7.84
N GLU A 126 24.86 -41.46 6.75
CA GLU A 126 24.92 -42.88 6.43
C GLU A 126 26.36 -43.33 6.13
N ASP A 127 27.15 -42.51 5.43
CA ASP A 127 28.57 -42.76 5.17
C ASP A 127 29.46 -42.71 6.45
N LEU A 128 28.93 -42.19 7.56
CA LEU A 128 29.62 -42.06 8.84
C LEU A 128 29.21 -43.14 9.87
N ALA A 129 28.22 -43.98 9.55
CA ALA A 129 27.66 -45.03 10.43
C ALA A 129 28.19 -46.43 10.06
#